data_AF-A0A7J6UEG9-F1
#
_entry.id   AF-A0A7J6UEG9-F1
#
_cell.length_a   1.000
_cell.length_b   1.000
_cell.length_c   1.000
_cell.angle_alpha   90.00
_cell.angle_beta   90.00
_cell.angle_gamma   90.00
#
_symmetry.space_group_name_H-M   'P 1'
#
loop_
_entity.id
_entity.type
_entity.pdbx_description
1 polymer ?
#
loop_
_entity_poly.entity_id
_entity_poly.type
_entity_poly.pdbx_seq_one_letter_code
_entity_poly.pdbx_strand_id
1 'polypeptide(L)'
;EHCEYTKSRFEKWEDCAEKRAVVDKYSRELLSFLEYLETQLAHKIRRGKARVSAEIPDIEIPPQNKEQIDELKRRIHGIVKEAEELAEKGRIAESEKRMGQAEPLNSKIRELSGEKYMMMTRTEFVCDVCGVLVTLNENDPKANVENHEHAR
;
A
#
# COMPACT_ATOMS: atom_id res chain seq x y z
N GLU A 1 2.98 33.18 12.73
CA GLU A 1 3.64 32.15 13.54
C GLU A 1 2.86 31.96 14.84
N HIS A 2 2.74 30.72 15.32
CA HIS A 2 2.08 30.45 16.59
C HIS A 2 2.94 30.96 17.76
N CYS A 3 2.34 31.74 18.67
CA CYS A 3 3.04 32.28 19.82
C CYS A 3 2.22 32.06 21.11
N GLU A 4 2.75 31.25 22.03
CA GLU A 4 2.10 30.93 23.31
C GLU A 4 1.71 32.17 24.12
N TYR A 5 2.52 33.23 24.04
CA TYR A 5 2.23 34.51 24.70
C TYR A 5 0.94 35.15 24.15
N THR A 6 0.77 35.18 22.82
CA THR A 6 -0.43 35.75 22.19
C THR A 6 -1.68 34.95 22.51
N LYS A 7 -1.55 33.61 22.59
CA LYS A 7 -2.63 32.71 22.98
C LYS A 7 -3.07 32.96 24.43
N SER A 8 -2.13 32.97 25.37
CA SER A 8 -2.43 33.23 26.79
C SER A 8 -3.03 34.61 27.02
N ARG A 9 -2.56 35.63 26.28
CA ARG A 9 -3.15 36.98 26.32
C ARG A 9 -4.59 36.98 25.80
N PHE A 10 -4.88 36.26 24.73
CA PHE A 10 -6.22 36.16 24.17
C PHE A 10 -7.19 35.41 25.11
N GLU A 11 -6.73 34.35 25.77
CA GLU A 11 -7.51 33.61 26.77
C GLU A 11 -7.91 34.49 27.95
N LYS A 12 -6.99 35.31 28.47
CA LYS A 12 -7.24 36.24 29.59
C LYS A 12 -8.00 37.50 29.20
N TRP A 13 -8.20 37.75 27.91
CA TRP A 13 -8.94 38.92 27.45
C TRP A 13 -10.42 38.80 27.84
N GLU A 14 -10.96 39.80 28.53
CA GLU A 14 -12.37 39.90 28.86
C GLU A 14 -13.27 39.79 27.60
N ASP A 15 -14.47 39.24 27.77
CA ASP A 15 -15.44 39.18 26.69
C ASP A 15 -16.02 40.58 26.43
N CYS A 16 -15.49 41.24 25.41
CA CYS A 16 -15.91 42.56 24.96
C CYS A 16 -16.14 42.56 23.44
N ALA A 17 -16.74 43.64 22.93
CA ALA A 17 -17.03 43.80 21.50
C ALA A 17 -15.76 43.67 20.62
N GLU A 18 -14.63 44.17 21.11
CA GLU A 18 -13.34 44.09 20.40
C GLU A 18 -12.83 42.64 20.30
N LYS A 19 -12.90 41.88 21.40
CA LYS A 19 -12.54 40.45 21.41
C LYS A 19 -13.41 39.66 20.42
N ARG A 20 -14.72 39.92 20.40
CA ARG A 20 -15.65 39.28 19.45
C ARG A 20 -15.35 39.63 17.99
N ALA A 21 -14.97 40.87 17.70
CA ALA A 21 -14.57 41.28 16.35
C ALA A 21 -13.27 40.57 15.91
N VAL A 22 -12.31 40.39 16.81
CA VAL A 22 -11.08 39.62 16.53
C VAL A 22 -11.40 38.14 16.31
N VAL A 23 -12.30 37.55 17.11
CA VAL A 23 -12.78 36.17 16.90
C VAL A 23 -13.42 36.01 15.54
N ASP A 24 -14.37 36.87 15.15
CA ASP A 24 -15.04 36.78 13.86
C ASP A 24 -14.04 36.85 12.70
N LYS A 25 -13.11 37.80 12.75
CA LYS A 25 -12.05 37.92 11.75
C LYS A 25 -11.19 36.65 11.68
N TYR A 26 -10.69 36.17 12.83
CA TYR A 26 -9.87 34.97 12.90
C TYR A 26 -10.63 33.73 12.42
N SER A 27 -11.90 33.57 12.80
CA SER A 27 -12.74 32.46 12.36
C SER A 27 -12.93 32.44 10.84
N ARG A 28 -13.09 33.60 10.19
CA ARG A 28 -13.16 33.69 8.73
C ARG A 28 -11.85 33.30 8.06
N GLU A 29 -10.72 33.81 8.57
CA GLU A 29 -9.40 33.48 8.06
C GLU A 29 -9.07 31.99 8.25
N LEU A 30 -9.41 31.44 9.42
CA LEU A 30 -9.24 30.02 9.74
C LEU A 30 -10.13 29.15 8.84
N LEU A 31 -11.39 29.52 8.63
CA LEU A 31 -12.29 28.80 7.73
C LEU A 31 -11.71 28.73 6.32
N SER A 32 -11.29 29.87 5.77
CA SER A 32 -10.70 29.93 4.44
C SER A 32 -9.42 29.07 4.33
N PHE A 33 -8.60 29.05 5.38
CA PHE A 33 -7.42 28.19 5.43
C PHE A 33 -7.77 26.70 5.51
N LEU A 34 -8.78 26.33 6.30
CA LEU A 34 -9.25 24.95 6.41
C LEU A 34 -9.89 24.45 5.10
N GLU A 35 -10.67 25.29 4.43
CA GLU A 35 -11.24 24.99 3.09
C GLU A 35 -10.14 24.78 2.05
N TYR A 36 -9.08 25.59 2.10
CA TYR A 36 -7.91 25.38 1.26
C TYR A 36 -7.25 24.01 1.54
N LEU A 37 -7.02 23.67 2.81
CA LEU A 37 -6.44 22.37 3.19
C LEU A 37 -7.33 21.20 2.79
N GLU A 38 -8.65 21.32 2.98
CA GLU A 38 -9.64 20.33 2.57
C GLU A 38 -9.59 20.11 1.05
N THR A 39 -9.52 21.18 0.27
CA THR A 39 -9.39 21.10 -1.20
C THR A 39 -8.11 20.39 -1.62
N GLN A 40 -6.96 20.70 -0.98
CA GLN A 40 -5.69 20.03 -1.26
C GLN A 40 -5.75 18.54 -0.93
N LEU A 41 -6.33 18.19 0.21
CA LEU A 41 -6.50 16.82 0.66
C LEU A 41 -7.46 16.04 -0.24
N ALA A 42 -8.60 16.62 -0.61
CA ALA A 42 -9.56 16.03 -1.54
C ALA A 42 -8.92 15.76 -2.91
N HIS A 43 -8.07 16.69 -3.40
CA HIS A 43 -7.32 16.48 -4.64
C HIS A 43 -6.30 15.33 -4.49
N LYS A 44 -5.58 15.26 -3.36
CA LYS A 44 -4.66 14.15 -3.06
C LYS A 44 -5.39 12.80 -3.05
N ILE A 45 -6.51 12.70 -2.34
CA ILE A 45 -7.34 11.48 -2.25
C ILE A 45 -7.83 11.08 -3.64
N ARG A 46 -8.38 12.02 -4.42
CA ARG A 46 -8.90 11.76 -5.76
C ARG A 46 -7.81 11.20 -6.68
N ARG A 47 -6.62 11.81 -6.69
CA ARG A 47 -5.47 11.31 -7.47
C ARG A 47 -5.01 9.93 -6.99
N GLY A 48 -4.97 9.70 -5.68
CA GLY A 48 -4.65 8.39 -5.12
C GLY A 48 -5.63 7.32 -5.60
N LYS A 49 -6.93 7.58 -5.46
CA LYS A 49 -7.98 6.66 -5.92
C LYS A 49 -7.93 6.40 -7.42
N ALA A 50 -7.67 7.43 -8.23
CA ALA A 50 -7.49 7.28 -9.67
C ALA A 50 -6.29 6.39 -10.01
N ARG A 51 -5.20 6.45 -9.23
CA ARG A 51 -4.05 5.55 -9.40
C ARG A 51 -4.37 4.12 -9.05
N VAL A 52 -5.07 3.89 -7.93
CA VAL A 52 -5.44 2.54 -7.47
C VAL A 52 -6.46 1.89 -8.41
N SER A 53 -7.40 2.68 -8.94
CA SER A 53 -8.43 2.20 -9.88
C SER A 53 -7.98 2.17 -11.34
N ALA A 54 -6.82 2.74 -11.66
CA ALA A 54 -6.26 2.66 -13.00
C ALA A 54 -5.94 1.20 -13.32
N GLU A 55 -6.34 0.78 -14.52
CA GLU A 55 -6.03 -0.55 -15.02
C GLU A 55 -4.51 -0.72 -15.08
N ILE A 56 -4.02 -1.79 -14.47
CA ILE A 56 -2.60 -2.10 -14.49
C ILE A 56 -2.32 -2.54 -15.93
N PRO A 57 -1.49 -1.80 -16.70
CA PRO A 57 -1.18 -2.20 -18.06
C PRO A 57 -0.53 -3.59 -18.02
N ASP A 58 -0.86 -4.42 -19.00
CA ASP A 58 -0.19 -5.71 -19.16
C ASP A 58 1.31 -5.45 -19.24
N ILE A 59 2.04 -5.93 -18.24
CA ILE A 59 3.49 -5.78 -18.21
C ILE A 59 4.02 -6.70 -19.32
N GLU A 60 4.48 -6.10 -20.41
CA GLU A 60 5.17 -6.84 -21.46
C GLU A 60 6.43 -7.48 -20.87
N ILE A 61 6.36 -8.80 -20.66
CA ILE A 61 7.50 -9.57 -20.16
C ILE A 61 8.59 -9.53 -21.24
N PRO A 62 9.81 -9.02 -20.92
CA PRO A 62 10.91 -9.02 -21.87
C PRO A 62 11.17 -10.43 -22.42
N PRO A 63 11.54 -10.58 -23.70
CA PRO A 63 11.75 -11.90 -24.31
C PRO A 63 12.79 -12.73 -23.56
N GLN A 64 13.85 -12.09 -23.04
CA GLN A 64 14.85 -12.73 -22.17
C GLN A 64 14.24 -13.31 -20.89
N ASN A 65 13.28 -12.59 -20.27
CA ASN A 65 12.58 -13.08 -19.10
C ASN A 65 11.61 -14.21 -19.45
N LYS A 66 10.96 -14.18 -20.62
CA LYS A 66 10.09 -15.28 -21.08
C LYS A 66 10.87 -16.57 -21.22
N GLU A 67 12.03 -16.54 -21.86
CA GLU A 67 12.90 -17.71 -21.99
C GLU A 67 13.36 -18.26 -20.63
N GLN A 68 13.75 -17.38 -19.71
CA GLN A 68 14.12 -17.76 -18.34
C GLN A 68 12.93 -18.36 -17.57
N ILE A 69 11.73 -17.79 -17.71
CA ILE A 69 10.51 -18.32 -17.09
C ILE A 69 10.21 -19.72 -17.62
N ASP A 70 10.32 -19.93 -18.93
CA ASP A 70 10.06 -21.25 -19.53
C ASP A 70 11.09 -22.30 -19.09
N GLU A 71 12.36 -21.91 -18.92
CA GLU A 71 13.38 -22.78 -18.35
C GLU A 71 13.08 -23.14 -16.89
N LEU A 72 12.70 -22.15 -16.07
CA LEU A 72 12.31 -22.37 -14.68
C LEU A 72 11.09 -23.30 -14.59
N LYS A 73 10.08 -23.12 -15.46
CA LYS A 73 8.90 -24.00 -15.55
C LYS A 73 9.28 -25.44 -15.90
N ARG A 74 10.18 -25.65 -16.87
CA ARG A 74 10.69 -26.98 -17.20
C ARG A 74 11.39 -27.63 -16.00
N ARG A 75 12.19 -26.85 -15.27
CA ARG A 75 12.91 -27.33 -14.08
C ARG A 75 11.96 -27.70 -12.94
N ILE A 76 10.92 -26.90 -12.71
CA ILE A 76 9.85 -27.22 -11.75
C ILE A 76 9.13 -28.50 -12.16
N HIS A 77 8.79 -28.67 -13.44
CA HIS A 77 8.13 -29.88 -13.92
C HIS A 77 8.97 -31.14 -13.65
N GLY A 78 10.30 -31.07 -13.82
CA GLY A 78 11.21 -32.15 -13.42
C GLY A 78 11.18 -32.44 -11.91
N ILE A 79 11.22 -31.39 -11.07
CA ILE A 79 11.13 -31.52 -9.61
C ILE A 79 9.82 -32.18 -9.18
N VAL A 80 8.69 -31.77 -9.78
CA VAL A 80 7.36 -32.32 -9.50
C VAL A 80 7.31 -33.81 -9.85
N LYS A 81 7.77 -34.17 -11.05
CA LYS A 81 7.80 -35.58 -11.49
C LYS A 81 8.63 -36.46 -10.57
N GLU A 82 9.81 -36.00 -10.17
CA GLU A 82 10.64 -36.75 -9.22
C GLU A 82 10.00 -36.87 -7.84
N ALA A 83 9.30 -35.82 -7.37
CA ALA A 83 8.57 -35.87 -6.13
C ALA A 83 7.41 -36.87 -6.18
N GLU A 84 6.69 -36.95 -7.31
CA GLU A 84 5.63 -37.94 -7.56
C GLU A 84 6.19 -39.37 -7.52
N GLU A 85 7.30 -39.63 -8.22
CA GLU A 85 7.95 -40.95 -8.20
C GLU A 85 8.42 -41.37 -6.80
N LEU A 86 8.89 -40.42 -5.98
CA LEU A 86 9.27 -40.69 -4.58
C LEU A 86 8.03 -40.99 -3.72
N ALA A 87 6.92 -40.30 -3.96
CA ALA A 87 5.65 -40.53 -3.26
C ALA A 87 5.07 -41.91 -3.59
N GLU A 88 5.06 -42.31 -4.86
CA GLU A 88 4.61 -43.64 -5.31
C GLU A 88 5.42 -44.77 -4.68
N LYS A 89 6.71 -44.54 -4.42
CA LYS A 89 7.60 -45.48 -3.72
C LYS A 89 7.44 -45.47 -2.20
N GLY A 90 6.48 -44.71 -1.67
CA GLY A 90 6.21 -44.58 -0.23
C GLY A 90 7.20 -43.68 0.54
N ARG A 91 8.08 -42.95 -0.16
CA ARG A 91 9.10 -42.06 0.45
C ARG A 91 8.56 -40.65 0.60
N ILE A 92 7.52 -40.51 1.43
CA ILE A 92 6.74 -39.26 1.57
C ILE A 92 7.61 -38.08 2.02
N ALA A 93 8.45 -38.26 3.06
CA ALA A 93 9.31 -37.18 3.57
C ALA A 93 10.31 -36.66 2.53
N GLU A 94 10.77 -37.51 1.62
CA GLU A 94 11.69 -37.11 0.55
C GLU A 94 10.97 -36.43 -0.61
N SER A 95 9.75 -36.89 -0.92
CA SER A 95 8.87 -36.23 -1.88
C SER A 95 8.56 -34.80 -1.44
N GLU A 96 8.19 -34.59 -0.18
CA GLU A 96 7.94 -33.25 0.39
C GLU A 96 9.19 -32.36 0.32
N LYS A 97 10.35 -32.90 0.69
CA LYS A 97 11.62 -32.18 0.59
C LYS A 97 11.95 -31.78 -0.84
N ARG A 98 11.68 -32.66 -1.82
CA ARG A 98 11.91 -32.38 -3.24
C ARG A 98 10.94 -31.32 -3.75
N MET A 99 9.67 -31.41 -3.39
CA MET A 99 8.64 -30.43 -3.73
C MET A 99 8.96 -29.03 -3.17
N GLY A 100 9.51 -28.94 -1.96
CA GLY A 100 9.94 -27.67 -1.35
C GLY A 100 10.99 -26.90 -2.17
N GLN A 101 11.70 -27.56 -3.09
CA GLN A 101 12.66 -26.91 -4.00
C GLN A 101 11.99 -26.19 -5.17
N ALA A 102 10.70 -26.45 -5.44
CA ALA A 102 9.93 -25.73 -6.45
C ALA A 102 9.53 -24.32 -6.00
N GLU A 103 9.33 -24.11 -4.70
CA GLU A 103 8.89 -22.84 -4.12
C GLU A 103 9.79 -21.62 -4.45
N PRO A 104 11.13 -21.69 -4.30
CA PRO A 104 11.99 -20.57 -4.70
C PRO A 104 11.96 -20.32 -6.21
N LEU A 105 11.76 -21.36 -7.03
CA LEU A 105 11.66 -21.22 -8.49
C LEU A 105 10.35 -20.56 -8.89
N ASN A 106 9.23 -20.94 -8.25
CA ASN A 106 7.93 -20.29 -8.41
C ASN A 106 8.00 -18.80 -8.00
N SER A 107 8.67 -18.51 -6.89
CA SER A 107 8.90 -17.14 -6.44
C SER A 107 9.68 -16.33 -7.48
N LYS A 108 10.70 -16.93 -8.12
CA LYS A 108 11.47 -16.28 -9.18
C LYS A 108 10.66 -16.05 -10.45
N ILE A 109 9.77 -16.99 -10.82
CA ILE A 109 8.84 -16.81 -11.94
C ILE A 109 7.94 -15.60 -11.70
N ARG A 110 7.33 -15.48 -10.51
CA ARG A 110 6.46 -14.34 -10.15
C ARG A 110 7.18 -13.00 -10.18
N GLU A 111 8.48 -12.99 -9.88
CA GLU A 111 9.33 -11.80 -9.99
C GLU A 111 9.58 -11.44 -11.47
N LEU A 112 10.00 -12.41 -12.28
CA LEU A 112 10.32 -12.21 -13.70
C LEU A 112 9.09 -11.87 -14.56
N SER A 113 7.91 -12.36 -14.17
CA SER A 113 6.63 -12.09 -14.84
C SER A 113 6.05 -10.72 -14.48
N GLY A 114 6.58 -10.05 -13.44
CA GLY A 114 5.99 -8.83 -12.92
C GLY A 114 4.71 -9.03 -12.10
N GLU A 115 4.24 -10.27 -11.93
CA GLU A 115 3.01 -10.62 -11.20
C GLU A 115 3.03 -10.11 -9.75
N LYS A 116 4.21 -10.13 -9.10
CA LYS A 116 4.38 -9.59 -7.75
C LYS A 116 4.00 -8.10 -7.67
N TYR A 117 4.36 -7.31 -8.67
CA TYR A 117 4.02 -5.89 -8.72
C TYR A 117 2.54 -5.69 -8.99
N MET A 118 1.94 -6.51 -9.86
CA MET A 118 0.49 -6.46 -10.12
C MET A 118 -0.34 -6.80 -8.88
N MET A 119 0.07 -7.81 -8.10
CA MET A 119 -0.63 -8.19 -6.87
C MET A 119 -0.58 -7.10 -5.80
N MET A 120 0.58 -6.45 -5.63
CA MET A 120 0.71 -5.33 -4.68
C MET A 120 -0.21 -4.15 -5.04
N THR A 121 -0.27 -3.78 -6.32
CA THR A 121 -1.15 -2.68 -6.77
C THR A 121 -2.64 -2.99 -6.59
N ARG A 122 -3.04 -4.28 -6.65
CA ARG A 122 -4.45 -4.69 -6.45
C ARG A 122 -4.91 -4.68 -5.00
N THR A 123 -4.00 -4.82 -4.02
CA THR A 123 -4.35 -4.83 -2.59
C THR A 123 -4.21 -3.47 -1.93
N GLU A 124 -3.86 -2.44 -2.68
CA GLU A 124 -3.76 -1.07 -2.17
C GLU A 124 -5.11 -0.35 -2.15
N PHE A 125 -5.33 0.49 -1.15
CA PHE A 125 -6.42 1.47 -1.11
C PHE A 125 -5.94 2.81 -0.59
N VAL A 126 -6.74 3.85 -0.79
CA VAL A 126 -6.43 5.21 -0.33
C VAL A 126 -7.37 5.56 0.81
N CYS A 127 -6.80 5.99 1.95
CA CYS A 127 -7.59 6.43 3.10
C CYS A 127 -8.37 7.71 2.78
N ASP A 128 -9.67 7.70 3.07
CA ASP A 128 -10.58 8.82 2.82
C ASP A 128 -10.37 10.02 3.76
N VAL A 129 -9.59 9.84 4.82
CA VAL A 129 -9.34 10.89 5.83
C VAL A 129 -8.00 11.59 5.62
N CYS A 130 -6.92 10.86 5.30
CA CYS A 130 -5.58 11.46 5.15
C CYS A 130 -4.97 11.31 3.74
N GLY A 131 -5.62 10.56 2.85
CA GLY A 131 -5.16 10.32 1.48
C GLY A 131 -3.86 9.52 1.39
N VAL A 132 -3.46 8.80 2.44
CA VAL A 132 -2.35 7.85 2.44
C VAL A 132 -2.76 6.57 1.69
N LEU A 133 -1.81 6.01 0.95
CA LEU A 133 -1.94 4.72 0.29
C LEU A 133 -1.60 3.63 1.31
N VAL A 134 -2.47 2.64 1.46
CA VAL A 134 -2.32 1.54 2.41
C VAL A 134 -2.43 0.24 1.65
N THR A 135 -1.47 -0.65 1.83
CA THR A 135 -1.53 -2.03 1.33
C THR A 135 -2.29 -2.89 2.33
N LEU A 136 -3.37 -3.53 1.87
CA LEU A 136 -4.14 -4.48 2.68
C LEU A 136 -3.42 -5.82 2.75
N ASN A 137 -3.34 -6.31 3.98
CA ASN A 137 -3.07 -7.69 4.31
C ASN A 137 -4.38 -8.28 4.86
N GLU A 138 -4.99 -9.20 4.11
CA GLU A 138 -6.25 -9.86 4.49
C GLU A 138 -6.11 -10.72 5.76
N ASN A 139 -4.90 -11.21 6.04
CA ASN A 139 -4.63 -12.11 7.15
C ASN A 139 -4.17 -11.38 8.43
N ASP A 140 -3.85 -10.09 8.33
CA ASP A 140 -3.37 -9.30 9.47
C ASP A 140 -3.94 -7.87 9.48
N PRO A 141 -5.09 -7.66 10.13
CA PRO A 141 -5.67 -6.34 10.30
C PRO A 141 -4.80 -5.37 11.09
N LYS A 142 -3.90 -5.85 11.97
CA LYS A 142 -3.01 -4.97 12.74
C LYS A 142 -1.93 -4.39 11.85
N ALA A 143 -1.36 -5.20 10.96
CA ALA A 143 -0.41 -4.72 9.95
C ALA A 143 -1.02 -3.61 9.06
N ASN A 144 -2.32 -3.66 8.78
CA ASN A 144 -2.99 -2.60 8.00
C ASN A 144 -3.02 -1.25 8.74
N VAL A 145 -3.23 -1.27 10.06
CA VAL A 145 -3.21 -0.06 10.89
C VAL A 145 -1.79 0.47 11.02
N GLU A 146 -0.81 -0.41 11.25
CA GLU A 146 0.60 -0.04 11.31
C GLU A 146 1.07 0.57 9.98
N ASN A 147 0.72 -0.04 8.84
CA ASN A 147 1.01 0.48 7.51
C ASN A 147 0.40 1.88 7.31
N HIS A 148 -0.82 2.11 7.80
CA HIS A 148 -1.48 3.41 7.71
C HIS A 148 -0.84 4.46 8.63
N GLU A 149 -0.37 4.08 9.81
CA GLU A 149 0.28 4.99 10.77
C GLU A 149 1.71 5.37 10.35
N HIS A 150 2.49 4.43 9.83
CA HIS A 150 3.87 4.67 9.40
C HIS A 150 3.99 5.39 8.05
N ALA A 151 2.92 5.38 7.25
CA ALA A 151 2.85 6.09 5.98
C ALA A 151 2.42 7.57 6.11
N ARG A 152 2.15 8.05 7.34
CA ARG A 152 1.81 9.45 7.63
C ARG A 152 3.00 10.39 7.60
#